data_AF-A0A945K5I5-F1
#
_entry.id   AF-A0A945K5I5-F1
#
_cell.length_a   1.000
_cell.length_b   1.000
_cell.length_c   1.000
_cell.angle_alpha   90.00
_cell.angle_beta   90.00
_cell.angle_gamma   90.00
#
_symmetry.space_group_name_H-M   'P 1'
#
loop_
_entity.id
_entity.type
_entity.pdbx_description
1 polymer ?
#
loop_
_entity_poly.entity_id
_entity_poly.type
_entity_poly.pdbx_seq_one_letter_code
_entity_poly.pdbx_strand_id
1 'polypeptide(L)'
;MALVGNLLKKRVPFLITIIFFAFAIVNINDPDGIIWVFTYIIIGCLPWVKKIDQKLIYFFAILISIIGLFIVFGLLNSVMPKQFDNQMVNLWEYQREGLGLILGALWLVFGKKLIIMDSKT
;
A
#
# COMPACT_ATOMS: atom_id res chain seq x y z
N MET A 1 9.64 -24.21 19.15
CA MET A 1 9.82 -23.52 17.83
C MET A 1 8.59 -23.61 16.93
N ALA A 2 7.98 -24.79 16.71
CA ALA A 2 6.79 -24.93 15.85
C ALA A 2 5.54 -24.14 16.32
N LEU A 3 5.27 -24.08 17.63
CA LEU A 3 4.10 -23.38 18.19
C LEU A 3 4.16 -21.85 18.00
N VAL A 4 5.36 -21.27 18.17
CA VAL A 4 5.61 -19.83 17.98
C VAL A 4 5.46 -19.44 16.51
N GLY A 5 5.96 -20.27 15.59
CA GLY A 5 5.77 -20.08 14.15
C GLY A 5 4.29 -20.06 13.75
N ASN A 6 3.48 -21.00 14.26
CA ASN A 6 2.03 -21.05 13.96
C ASN A 6 1.23 -19.89 14.58
N LEU A 7 1.67 -19.34 15.72
CA LEU A 7 1.06 -18.15 16.31
C LEU A 7 1.38 -16.90 15.49
N LEU A 8 2.64 -16.72 15.06
CA LEU A 8 3.04 -15.62 14.19
C LEU A 8 2.32 -15.65 12.83
N LYS A 9 2.15 -16.85 12.25
CA LYS A 9 1.40 -17.09 11.00
C LYS A 9 -0.01 -16.48 10.98
N LYS A 10 -0.74 -16.57 12.10
CA LYS A 10 -2.10 -16.03 12.20
C LYS A 10 -2.15 -14.56 12.64
N ARG A 11 -1.17 -14.13 13.44
CA ARG A 11 -1.18 -12.79 14.04
C ARG A 11 -0.69 -11.72 13.08
N VAL A 12 0.32 -12.00 12.25
CA VAL A 12 0.88 -10.99 11.33
C VAL A 12 -0.12 -10.53 10.26
N PRO A 13 -0.79 -11.43 9.50
CA PRO A 13 -1.86 -11.04 8.57
C PRO A 13 -2.96 -10.22 9.25
N PHE A 14 -3.38 -10.66 10.43
CA PHE A 14 -4.43 -10.01 11.21
C PHE A 14 -4.03 -8.61 11.68
N LEU A 15 -2.78 -8.43 12.14
CA LEU A 15 -2.25 -7.13 12.54
C LEU A 15 -2.16 -6.17 11.35
N ILE A 16 -1.67 -6.64 10.19
CA ILE A 16 -1.64 -5.85 8.96
C ILE A 16 -3.06 -5.37 8.63
N THR A 17 -4.04 -6.26 8.63
CA THR A 17 -5.44 -5.88 8.35
C THR A 17 -5.96 -4.83 9.31
N ILE A 18 -5.75 -4.99 10.63
CA ILE A 18 -6.21 -4.02 11.62
C ILE A 18 -5.56 -2.66 11.43
N ILE A 19 -4.23 -2.62 11.25
CA ILE A 19 -3.47 -1.37 11.09
C ILE A 19 -3.97 -0.60 9.87
N PHE A 20 -4.12 -1.29 8.74
CA PHE A 20 -4.55 -0.64 7.51
C PHE A 20 -6.03 -0.24 7.54
N PHE A 21 -6.90 -1.00 8.21
CA PHE A 21 -8.28 -0.56 8.41
C PHE A 21 -8.37 0.65 9.35
N ALA A 22 -7.52 0.73 10.37
CA ALA A 22 -7.43 1.91 11.23
C ALA A 22 -7.01 3.15 10.42
N PHE A 23 -6.00 3.03 9.54
CA PHE A 23 -5.62 4.12 8.62
C PHE A 23 -6.76 4.50 7.67
N ALA A 24 -7.47 3.53 7.09
CA ALA A 24 -8.64 3.82 6.26
C ALA A 24 -9.70 4.65 7.02
N ILE A 25 -9.96 4.35 8.29
CA ILE A 25 -10.92 5.10 9.10
C ILE A 25 -10.43 6.54 9.36
N VAL A 26 -9.16 6.71 9.71
CA VAL A 26 -8.59 8.03 10.03
C VAL A 26 -8.57 8.94 8.80
N ASN A 27 -8.32 8.38 7.62
CA ASN A 27 -8.21 9.15 6.37
C ASN A 27 -9.55 9.37 5.65
N ILE A 28 -10.69 8.95 6.20
CA ILE A 28 -11.99 9.05 5.49
C ILE A 28 -12.42 10.48 5.20
N ASN A 29 -11.95 11.45 5.99
CA ASN A 29 -12.32 12.86 5.90
C ASN A 29 -11.26 13.72 5.20
N ASP A 30 -10.16 13.12 4.73
CA ASP A 30 -9.09 13.86 4.05
C ASP A 30 -9.52 14.24 2.61
N PRO A 31 -9.00 15.35 2.04
CA PRO A 31 -9.32 15.78 0.68
C PRO A 31 -9.03 14.72 -0.39
N ASP A 32 -7.98 13.93 -0.18
CA ASP A 32 -7.50 12.79 -0.96
C ASP A 32 -7.87 11.44 -0.30
N GLY A 33 -8.68 11.49 0.76
CA GLY A 33 -9.07 10.36 1.61
C GLY A 33 -9.69 9.21 0.83
N ILE A 34 -10.48 9.49 -0.20
CA ILE A 34 -11.08 8.45 -1.06
C ILE A 34 -10.01 7.51 -1.63
N ILE A 35 -8.91 8.06 -2.18
CA ILE A 35 -7.85 7.28 -2.82
C ILE A 35 -7.13 6.43 -1.77
N TRP A 36 -6.82 7.02 -0.62
CA TRP A 36 -6.09 6.34 0.45
C TRP A 36 -6.93 5.29 1.17
N VAL A 37 -8.21 5.57 1.44
CA VAL A 37 -9.17 4.61 2.02
C VAL A 37 -9.23 3.34 1.18
N PHE A 38 -9.43 3.47 -0.13
CA PHE A 38 -9.47 2.29 -1.02
C PHE A 38 -8.12 1.55 -1.03
N THR A 39 -7.02 2.29 -1.11
CA THR A 39 -5.66 1.71 -1.06
C THR A 39 -5.45 0.91 0.23
N TYR A 40 -5.78 1.47 1.38
CA TYR A 40 -5.61 0.83 2.68
C TYR A 40 -6.51 -0.39 2.84
N ILE A 41 -7.77 -0.33 2.39
CA ILE A 41 -8.67 -1.50 2.39
C ILE A 41 -8.08 -2.64 1.55
N ILE A 42 -7.60 -2.33 0.34
CA ILE A 42 -6.98 -3.32 -0.56
C ILE A 42 -5.76 -3.97 0.10
N ILE A 43 -4.87 -3.15 0.70
CA ILE A 43 -3.68 -3.65 1.39
C ILE A 43 -4.07 -4.50 2.61
N GLY A 44 -5.05 -4.08 3.40
CA GLY A 44 -5.54 -4.81 4.56
C GLY A 44 -6.16 -6.17 4.20
N CYS A 45 -6.76 -6.27 3.01
CA CYS A 45 -7.34 -7.51 2.48
C CYS A 45 -6.32 -8.45 1.82
N LEU A 46 -5.17 -7.92 1.34
CA LEU A 46 -4.15 -8.66 0.60
C LEU A 46 -3.68 -9.97 1.29
N PRO A 47 -3.47 -10.01 2.62
CA PRO A 47 -3.08 -11.24 3.34
C PRO A 47 -4.07 -12.40 3.25
N TRP A 48 -5.34 -12.12 2.95
CA TRP A 48 -6.41 -13.10 2.92
C TRP A 48 -6.68 -13.66 1.52
N VAL A 49 -6.02 -13.11 0.50
CA VAL A 49 -6.24 -13.54 -0.88
C VAL A 49 -5.40 -14.77 -1.21
N LYS A 50 -6.07 -15.93 -1.28
CA LYS A 50 -5.42 -17.25 -1.46
C LYS A 50 -4.81 -17.47 -2.84
N LYS A 51 -5.40 -16.88 -3.88
CA LYS A 51 -4.94 -17.01 -5.27
C LYS A 51 -5.05 -15.67 -5.98
N ILE A 52 -3.89 -15.13 -6.38
CA ILE A 52 -3.77 -14.06 -7.35
C ILE A 52 -2.67 -14.45 -8.33
N ASP A 53 -2.89 -14.19 -9.61
CA ASP A 53 -1.86 -14.33 -10.65
C ASP A 53 -0.67 -13.40 -10.36
N GLN A 54 0.51 -14.00 -10.23
CA GLN A 54 1.75 -13.24 -9.98
C GLN A 54 2.06 -12.25 -11.11
N LYS A 55 1.75 -12.61 -12.37
CA LYS A 55 1.98 -11.72 -13.50
C LYS A 55 1.15 -10.45 -13.40
N LEU A 56 -0.12 -10.57 -12.97
CA LEU A 56 -0.99 -9.42 -12.73
C LEU A 56 -0.45 -8.54 -11.60
N ILE A 57 0.03 -9.11 -10.50
CA ILE A 57 0.62 -8.33 -9.40
C ILE A 57 1.83 -7.52 -9.90
N TYR A 58 2.73 -8.16 -10.64
CA TYR A 58 3.91 -7.46 -11.17
C TYR A 58 3.52 -6.38 -12.18
N PHE A 59 2.56 -6.65 -13.05
CA PHE A 59 2.04 -5.66 -13.98
C PHE A 59 1.50 -4.43 -13.24
N PHE A 60 0.61 -4.63 -12.27
CA PHE A 60 0.04 -3.51 -11.50
C PHE A 60 1.09 -2.81 -10.63
N ALA A 61 2.02 -3.54 -10.02
CA ALA A 61 3.09 -2.92 -9.23
C ALA A 61 3.99 -2.04 -10.12
N ILE A 62 4.36 -2.49 -11.32
CA ILE A 62 5.14 -1.69 -12.26
C ILE A 62 4.35 -0.45 -12.69
N LEU A 63 3.08 -0.62 -13.06
CA LEU A 63 2.21 0.48 -13.47
C LEU A 63 2.09 1.56 -12.38
N ILE A 64 1.79 1.14 -11.14
CA ILE A 64 1.68 2.04 -9.98
C ILE A 64 3.02 2.73 -9.68
N SER A 65 4.14 2.01 -9.79
CA SER A 65 5.47 2.61 -9.60
C SER A 65 5.79 3.70 -10.63
N ILE A 66 5.43 3.48 -11.89
CA ILE A 66 5.63 4.47 -12.96
C ILE A 66 4.78 5.72 -12.70
N ILE A 67 3.51 5.54 -12.32
CA ILE A 67 2.63 6.65 -11.97
C ILE A 67 3.19 7.40 -10.76
N GLY A 68 3.62 6.69 -9.72
CA GLY A 68 4.26 7.28 -8.54
C GLY A 68 5.50 8.09 -8.88
N LEU A 69 6.37 7.59 -9.76
CA LEU A 69 7.55 8.34 -10.23
C LEU A 69 7.16 9.64 -10.95
N PHE A 70 6.18 9.59 -11.85
CA PHE A 70 5.72 10.79 -12.54
C PHE A 70 5.15 11.83 -11.58
N ILE A 71 4.45 11.38 -10.54
CA ILE A 71 3.97 12.25 -9.46
C ILE A 71 5.13 12.85 -8.68
N VAL A 72 6.11 12.05 -8.22
CA VAL A 72 7.28 12.55 -7.47
C VAL A 72 8.05 13.65 -8.22
N PHE A 73 8.19 13.51 -9.54
CA PHE A 73 8.85 14.51 -10.39
C PHE A 73 7.94 15.69 -10.79
N GLY A 74 6.70 15.74 -10.31
CA GLY A 74 5.74 16.81 -10.60
C GLY A 74 5.16 16.77 -12.02
N LEU A 75 5.39 15.70 -12.78
CA LEU A 75 4.92 15.57 -14.17
C LEU A 75 3.40 15.40 -14.27
N LEU A 76 2.74 14.98 -13.19
CA LEU A 76 1.29 14.80 -13.09
C LEU A 76 0.60 15.80 -12.15
N ASN A 77 1.31 16.84 -11.70
CA ASN A 77 0.79 17.78 -10.70
C ASN A 77 -0.50 18.51 -11.15
N SER A 78 -0.65 18.75 -12.45
CA SER A 78 -1.85 19.39 -13.02
C SER A 78 -3.13 18.57 -12.90
N VAL A 79 -3.02 17.26 -12.65
CA VAL A 79 -4.15 16.32 -12.58
C VAL A 79 -4.45 15.93 -11.12
N MET A 80 -3.57 16.26 -10.18
CA MET A 80 -3.78 15.93 -8.76
C MET A 80 -4.80 16.87 -8.12
N PRO A 81 -5.58 16.39 -7.13
CA PRO A 81 -6.47 17.25 -6.35
C PRO A 81 -5.67 18.40 -5.73
N LYS A 82 -6.27 19.60 -5.72
CA LYS A 82 -5.61 20.76 -5.13
C LYS A 82 -5.55 20.60 -3.62
N GLN A 83 -4.38 20.22 -3.11
CA GLN A 83 -4.11 20.11 -1.68
C GLN A 83 -3.46 21.40 -1.18
N PHE A 84 -3.64 21.69 0.11
CA PHE A 84 -2.94 22.82 0.74
C PHE A 84 -1.46 22.47 0.84
N ASP A 85 -0.66 23.09 -0.03
CA ASP A 85 0.76 22.82 -0.21
C ASP A 85 1.56 23.15 1.06
N ASN A 86 1.61 22.19 1.98
CA ASN A 86 2.46 22.23 3.16
C ASN A 86 3.61 21.24 2.96
N GLN A 87 4.82 21.77 2.96
CA GLN A 87 6.00 20.93 3.03
C GLN A 87 6.06 20.24 4.39
N MET A 88 6.23 18.92 4.37
CA MET A 88 6.60 18.13 5.55
C MET A 88 7.94 17.48 5.25
N VAL A 89 8.93 17.68 6.14
CA VAL A 89 10.28 17.10 5.98
C VAL A 89 10.89 17.45 4.61
N ASN A 90 10.75 18.71 4.18
CA ASN A 90 11.26 19.21 2.90
C ASN A 90 10.68 18.49 1.65
N LEU A 91 9.54 17.81 1.79
CA LEU A 91 8.81 17.17 0.69
C LEU A 91 7.46 17.86 0.50
N TRP A 92 7.15 18.20 -0.74
CA TRP A 92 5.83 18.67 -1.15
C TRP A 92 4.78 17.54 -1.02
N GLU A 93 3.50 17.91 -0.88
CA GLU A 93 2.41 16.93 -0.75
C GLU A 93 2.43 15.89 -1.87
N TYR A 94 2.45 16.36 -3.12
CA TYR A 94 2.50 15.49 -4.30
C TYR A 94 3.70 14.55 -4.28
N GLN A 95 4.87 14.98 -3.77
CA GLN A 95 6.04 14.11 -3.66
C GLN A 95 5.81 12.99 -2.66
N ARG A 96 5.16 13.28 -1.52
CA ARG A 96 4.83 12.27 -0.52
C ARG A 96 3.80 11.27 -1.04
N GLU A 97 2.79 11.73 -1.77
CA GLU A 97 1.81 10.86 -2.40
C GLU A 97 2.47 9.91 -3.43
N GLY A 98 3.33 10.46 -4.28
CA GLY A 98 4.10 9.68 -5.25
C GLY A 98 5.01 8.64 -4.59
N LEU A 99 5.67 8.99 -3.49
CA LEU A 99 6.45 8.05 -2.68
C LEU A 99 5.55 6.98 -2.03
N GLY A 100 4.36 7.35 -1.56
CA GLY A 100 3.37 6.42 -1.03
C GLY A 100 2.91 5.38 -2.07
N LEU A 101 2.71 5.80 -3.33
CA LEU A 101 2.40 4.89 -4.43
C LEU A 101 3.56 3.92 -4.72
N ILE A 102 4.80 4.41 -4.73
CA ILE A 102 5.99 3.57 -4.92
C ILE A 102 6.12 2.54 -3.79
N LEU A 103 5.90 2.96 -2.54
CA LEU A 103 5.89 2.05 -1.38
C LEU A 103 4.75 1.02 -1.48
N GLY A 104 3.56 1.44 -1.92
CA GLY A 104 2.43 0.53 -2.18
C GLY A 104 2.75 -0.50 -3.26
N ALA A 105 3.43 -0.11 -4.34
CA ALA A 105 3.87 -1.03 -5.39
C ALA A 105 4.92 -2.04 -4.88
N LEU A 106 5.87 -1.60 -4.06
CA LEU A 106 6.81 -2.49 -3.38
C LEU A 106 6.07 -3.47 -2.47
N TRP A 107 5.06 -3.00 -1.73
CA TRP A 107 4.23 -3.86 -0.90
C TRP A 107 3.47 -4.92 -1.71
N LEU A 108 2.93 -4.59 -2.89
CA LEU A 108 2.29 -5.58 -3.75
C LEU A 108 3.26 -6.73 -4.14
N VAL A 109 4.52 -6.40 -4.40
CA VAL A 109 5.57 -7.36 -4.78
C VAL A 109 6.04 -8.20 -3.59
N PHE A 110 6.36 -7.56 -2.46
CA PHE A 110 6.99 -8.19 -1.31
C PHE A 110 6.00 -8.70 -0.26
N GLY A 111 4.88 -8.00 -0.07
CA GLY A 111 3.81 -8.39 0.85
C GLY A 111 3.34 -9.81 0.56
N LYS A 112 3.17 -10.17 -0.72
CA LYS A 112 2.81 -11.54 -1.09
C LYS A 112 3.89 -12.57 -0.69
N LYS A 113 5.18 -12.25 -0.78
CA LYS A 113 6.25 -13.16 -0.31
C LYS A 113 6.17 -13.35 1.21
N LEU A 114 5.91 -12.29 1.97
CA LEU A 114 5.66 -12.39 3.42
C LEU A 114 4.44 -13.25 3.75
N ILE A 115 3.40 -13.22 2.91
CA ILE A 115 2.16 -14.00 3.09
C ILE A 115 2.31 -15.46 2.60
N ILE A 116 3.06 -15.71 1.52
CA ILE A 116 3.18 -17.04 0.86
C ILE A 116 4.35 -17.88 1.34
N MET A 117 5.41 -17.27 1.89
CA MET A 117 6.54 -18.02 2.46
C MET A 117 6.11 -18.92 3.64
N ASP A 118 4.85 -18.80 4.08
CA ASP A 118 4.22 -19.58 5.13
C ASP A 118 3.18 -20.62 4.69
N SER A 119 2.92 -20.75 3.38
CA SER A 119 1.94 -21.70 2.80
C SER A 119 2.56 -23.06 2.37
N LYS A 120 3.89 -23.21 2.44
CA LYS A 120 4.62 -24.41 1.95
C LYS A 120 5.18 -25.32 3.06
N THR A 121 4.59 -25.31 4.24
CA THR A 121 4.85 -26.31 5.29
C THR A 121 3.55 -26.88 5.80
#